data_AF-A0A382CKG1-F1
#
_entry.id   AF-A0A382CKG1-F1
#
_cell.length_a   1.000
_cell.length_b   1.000
_cell.length_c   1.000
_cell.angle_alpha   90.00
_cell.angle_beta   90.00
_cell.angle_gamma   90.00
#
_symmetry.space_group_name_H-M   'P 1'
#
loop_
_entity.id
_entity.type
_entity.pdbx_description
1 polymer ?
#
loop_
_entity_poly.entity_id
_entity_poly.type
_entity_poly.pdbx_seq_one_letter_code
_entity_poly.pdbx_strand_id
1 'polypeptide(L)'
;KVEEDEEILDFTARVYSLLANQEGRVLIKLPKGMNREAYLGYKTFLSTDAKVSNGNCVVCHVPEKFTDLKNHALSEGGKAMPTPSLRNMNKRKVDISKALKGKLATAEKPGAPKDYQSIKLDKDDLTHLEAFLKLLDDVEDKNFRDLIIQAKVLDTSQN
;
A
#
# COMPACT_ATOMS: atom_id res chain seq x y z
N LYS A 1 -6.32 -10.75 -4.99
CA LYS A 1 -5.19 -11.54 -4.47
C LYS A 1 -4.08 -11.64 -5.51
N VAL A 2 -2.87 -11.97 -5.07
CA VAL A 2 -1.80 -12.48 -5.96
C VAL A 2 -2.13 -13.94 -6.27
N GLU A 3 -1.99 -14.37 -7.53
CA GLU A 3 -2.21 -15.78 -7.90
C GLU A 3 -1.00 -16.66 -7.50
N GLU A 4 -1.19 -17.98 -7.36
CA GLU A 4 -0.20 -18.87 -6.71
C GLU A 4 1.21 -18.86 -7.33
N ASP A 5 1.29 -18.70 -8.65
CA ASP A 5 2.56 -18.66 -9.41
C ASP A 5 2.89 -17.26 -9.95
N GLU A 6 2.19 -16.23 -9.50
CA GLU A 6 2.38 -14.86 -9.98
C GLU A 6 3.46 -14.14 -9.15
N GLU A 7 4.49 -13.63 -9.84
CA GLU A 7 5.48 -12.78 -9.18
C GLU A 7 4.86 -11.43 -8.78
N ILE A 8 5.38 -10.82 -7.72
CA ILE A 8 4.86 -9.52 -7.23
C ILE A 8 4.93 -8.44 -8.30
N LEU A 9 5.96 -8.45 -9.17
CA LEU A 9 6.08 -7.50 -10.27
C LEU A 9 5.00 -7.70 -11.33
N ASP A 10 4.65 -8.95 -11.65
CA ASP A 10 3.57 -9.25 -12.59
C ASP A 10 2.21 -8.85 -12.00
N PHE A 11 2.01 -9.12 -10.71
CA PHE A 11 0.83 -8.67 -9.97
C PHE A 11 0.67 -7.16 -10.02
N THR A 12 1.71 -6.39 -9.69
CA THR A 12 1.62 -4.92 -9.69
C THR A 12 1.39 -4.39 -11.10
N ALA A 13 2.11 -4.91 -12.11
CA ALA A 13 1.92 -4.54 -13.50
C ALA A 13 0.48 -4.78 -13.99
N ARG A 14 -0.10 -5.93 -13.63
CA ARG A 14 -1.50 -6.26 -13.93
C ARG A 14 -2.47 -5.30 -13.27
N VAL A 15 -2.28 -4.99 -11.98
CA VAL A 15 -3.13 -4.04 -11.26
C VAL A 15 -3.02 -2.64 -11.88
N TYR A 16 -1.82 -2.16 -12.16
CA TYR A 16 -1.62 -0.86 -12.82
C TYR A 16 -2.25 -0.79 -14.21
N SER A 17 -2.18 -1.86 -14.99
CA SER A 17 -2.84 -1.94 -16.30
C SER A 17 -4.36 -1.80 -16.18
N LEU A 18 -4.96 -2.45 -15.18
CA LEU A 18 -6.39 -2.30 -14.89
C LEU A 18 -6.74 -0.88 -14.46
N LEU A 19 -5.95 -0.30 -13.55
CA LEU A 19 -6.15 1.08 -13.08
C LEU A 19 -6.05 2.07 -14.23
N ALA A 20 -5.01 2.01 -15.06
CA ALA A 20 -4.82 2.91 -16.19
C ALA A 20 -6.01 2.87 -17.18
N ASN A 21 -6.53 1.67 -17.48
CA ASN A 21 -7.71 1.53 -18.33
C ASN A 21 -8.98 2.14 -17.70
N GLN A 22 -9.14 2.04 -16.38
CA GLN A 22 -10.27 2.66 -15.68
C GLN A 22 -10.11 4.18 -15.54
N GLU A 23 -8.89 4.67 -15.30
CA GLU A 23 -8.55 6.10 -15.23
C GLU A 23 -8.84 6.80 -16.56
N GLY A 24 -8.42 6.20 -17.69
CA GLY A 24 -8.68 6.76 -19.03
C GLY A 24 -10.16 6.79 -19.43
N ARG A 25 -11.01 6.03 -18.75
CA ARG A 25 -12.47 6.01 -18.97
C ARG A 25 -13.25 6.77 -17.89
N VAL A 26 -12.56 7.34 -16.89
CA VAL A 26 -13.18 7.97 -15.70
C VAL A 26 -14.14 7.00 -15.00
N LEU A 27 -13.71 5.75 -14.83
CA LEU A 27 -14.51 4.65 -14.25
C LEU A 27 -14.00 4.17 -12.89
N ILE A 28 -12.98 4.82 -12.32
CA ILE A 28 -12.47 4.45 -10.99
C ILE A 28 -13.57 4.70 -9.95
N LYS A 29 -14.16 3.61 -9.45
CA LYS A 29 -15.10 3.65 -8.33
C LYS A 29 -14.35 3.48 -7.03
N LEU A 30 -14.31 4.53 -6.23
CA LEU A 30 -13.74 4.51 -4.89
C LEU A 30 -14.79 4.00 -3.91
N PRO A 31 -14.47 2.97 -3.09
CA PRO A 31 -15.36 2.51 -2.04
C PRO A 31 -15.62 3.63 -1.03
N LYS A 32 -16.73 3.53 -0.30
CA LYS A 32 -17.07 4.49 0.75
C LYS A 32 -15.89 4.70 1.72
N GLY A 33 -15.50 5.96 1.91
CA GLY A 33 -14.38 6.36 2.79
C GLY A 33 -13.07 6.59 2.04
N MET A 34 -12.92 6.06 0.83
CA MET A 34 -11.74 6.30 -0.01
C MET A 34 -11.90 7.61 -0.80
N ASN A 35 -10.87 8.45 -0.74
CA ASN A 35 -10.75 9.70 -1.49
C ASN A 35 -9.52 9.67 -2.41
N ARG A 36 -9.25 10.77 -3.14
CA ARG A 36 -8.09 10.87 -4.06
C ARG A 36 -6.78 10.57 -3.35
N GLU A 37 -6.57 11.10 -2.14
CA GLU A 37 -5.37 10.87 -1.34
C GLU A 37 -5.12 9.39 -1.08
N ALA A 38 -6.15 8.67 -0.62
CA ALA A 38 -6.05 7.23 -0.38
C ALA A 38 -5.89 6.42 -1.68
N TYR A 39 -6.44 6.90 -2.80
CA TYR A 39 -6.23 6.30 -4.12
C TYR A 39 -4.79 6.43 -4.60
N LEU A 40 -4.21 7.61 -4.47
CA LEU A 40 -2.79 7.82 -4.75
C LEU A 40 -1.93 6.98 -3.81
N GLY A 41 -2.31 6.87 -2.54
CA GLY A 41 -1.62 6.03 -1.56
C GLY A 41 -1.63 4.56 -1.92
N TYR A 42 -2.74 4.05 -2.44
CA TYR A 42 -2.83 2.69 -2.96
C TYR A 42 -1.86 2.46 -4.14
N LYS A 43 -1.76 3.43 -5.07
CA LYS A 43 -0.78 3.37 -6.16
C LYS A 43 0.65 3.37 -5.60
N THR A 44 1.01 4.33 -4.74
CA THR A 44 2.34 4.41 -4.12
C THR A 44 2.70 3.12 -3.37
N PHE A 45 1.73 2.48 -2.69
CA PHE A 45 1.91 1.20 -2.00
C PHE A 45 2.30 0.05 -2.95
N LEU A 46 1.70 0.01 -4.14
CA LEU A 46 1.93 -1.00 -5.18
C LEU A 46 3.16 -0.72 -6.06
N SER A 47 3.65 0.52 -6.07
CA SER A 47 4.81 0.93 -6.83
C SER A 47 6.05 0.17 -6.35
N THR A 48 6.75 -0.52 -7.26
CA THR A 48 7.96 -1.33 -6.97
C THR A 48 9.19 -0.90 -7.76
N ASP A 49 9.00 -0.22 -8.90
CA ASP A 49 10.05 0.14 -9.85
C ASP A 49 10.08 1.63 -10.24
N ALA A 50 9.27 2.47 -9.56
CA ALA A 50 9.22 3.89 -9.87
C ALA A 50 10.53 4.62 -9.48
N LYS A 51 10.93 5.60 -10.29
CA LYS A 51 12.16 6.37 -10.02
C LYS A 51 12.01 7.40 -8.90
N VAL A 52 10.79 7.89 -8.68
CA VAL A 52 10.49 9.07 -7.83
C VAL A 52 9.58 8.71 -6.65
N SER A 53 8.39 8.14 -6.89
CA SER A 53 7.42 7.72 -5.86
C SER A 53 7.33 6.20 -5.83
N ASN A 54 8.19 5.58 -5.02
CA ASN A 54 8.34 4.13 -4.93
C ASN A 54 8.18 3.66 -3.50
N GLY A 55 7.00 3.14 -3.15
CA GLY A 55 6.77 2.60 -1.81
C GLY A 55 7.42 1.25 -1.59
N ASN A 56 7.52 0.42 -2.62
CA ASN A 56 7.96 -0.98 -2.56
C ASN A 56 7.26 -1.82 -1.46
N CYS A 57 6.12 -1.34 -0.95
CA CYS A 57 5.51 -1.85 0.28
C CYS A 57 4.93 -3.25 0.06
N VAL A 58 4.37 -3.47 -1.14
CA VAL A 58 3.72 -4.71 -1.55
C VAL A 58 4.65 -5.93 -1.55
N VAL A 59 5.97 -5.75 -1.63
CA VAL A 59 6.95 -6.85 -1.63
C VAL A 59 6.92 -7.66 -0.34
N CYS A 60 6.76 -7.01 0.81
CA CYS A 60 6.56 -7.69 2.09
C CYS A 60 5.07 -7.72 2.50
N HIS A 61 4.32 -6.66 2.18
CA HIS A 61 2.93 -6.50 2.61
C HIS A 61 1.94 -6.95 1.53
N VAL A 62 2.05 -8.22 1.15
CA VAL A 62 1.29 -8.80 0.04
C VAL A 62 -0.23 -8.90 0.34
N PRO A 63 -1.12 -8.53 -0.59
CA PRO A 63 -2.56 -8.77 -0.48
C PRO A 63 -2.90 -10.27 -0.37
N GLU A 64 -3.97 -10.68 0.31
CA GLU A 64 -5.08 -9.88 0.83
C GLU A 64 -4.91 -9.44 2.29
N LYS A 65 -4.01 -10.10 3.02
CA LYS A 65 -3.77 -9.83 4.44
C LYS A 65 -2.73 -8.74 4.67
N PHE A 66 -2.11 -8.20 3.62
CA PHE A 66 -1.06 -7.17 3.69
C PHE A 66 0.14 -7.65 4.51
N THR A 67 0.53 -8.90 4.29
CA THR A 67 1.68 -9.57 4.89
C THR A 67 1.97 -10.85 4.12
N ASP A 68 3.25 -11.15 3.93
CA ASP A 68 3.74 -12.44 3.45
C ASP A 68 4.01 -13.45 4.57
N LEU A 69 3.88 -13.03 5.84
CA LEU A 69 4.24 -13.77 7.06
C LEU A 69 5.69 -14.29 7.10
N LYS A 70 6.54 -13.88 6.15
CA LYS A 70 7.95 -14.27 6.11
C LYS A 70 8.74 -13.43 7.10
N ASN A 71 9.84 -13.98 7.58
CA ASN A 71 10.76 -13.28 8.47
C ASN A 71 11.72 -12.41 7.65
N HIS A 72 11.72 -11.11 7.93
CA HIS A 72 12.62 -10.14 7.29
C HIS A 72 13.54 -9.52 8.33
N ALA A 73 14.84 -9.48 8.04
CA ALA A 73 15.81 -8.71 8.81
C ALA A 73 15.88 -7.29 8.22
N LEU A 74 15.77 -6.27 9.06
CA LEU A 74 15.77 -4.87 8.60
C LEU A 74 17.15 -4.21 8.65
N SER A 75 18.18 -4.97 9.03
CA SER A 75 19.58 -4.56 9.05
C SER A 75 20.47 -5.79 8.98
N GLU A 76 21.70 -5.63 8.50
CA GLU A 76 22.73 -6.67 8.55
C GLU A 76 22.95 -7.16 10.00
N GLY A 77 22.95 -8.49 10.20
CA GLY A 77 23.04 -9.11 11.53
C GLY A 77 21.82 -8.89 12.44
N GLY A 78 20.77 -8.21 11.95
CA GLY A 78 19.55 -7.95 12.71
C GLY A 78 18.68 -9.20 12.87
N LYS A 79 17.87 -9.23 13.94
CA LYS A 79 16.88 -10.30 14.14
C LYS A 79 15.81 -10.24 13.06
N ALA A 80 15.65 -11.33 12.31
CA ALA A 80 14.55 -11.48 11.37
C ALA A 80 13.22 -11.62 12.12
N MET A 81 12.22 -10.83 11.74
CA MET A 81 10.89 -10.84 12.36
C MET A 81 9.82 -11.00 11.29
N PRO A 82 8.69 -11.66 11.61
CA PRO A 82 7.63 -11.87 10.64
C PRO A 82 7.00 -10.54 10.24
N THR A 83 6.69 -10.36 8.95
CA THR A 83 5.95 -9.18 8.48
C THR A 83 4.58 -9.11 9.17
N PRO A 84 4.24 -8.05 9.92
CA PRO A 84 2.91 -7.93 10.50
C PRO A 84 1.89 -7.56 9.42
N SER A 85 0.65 -8.02 9.59
CA SER A 85 -0.47 -7.55 8.76
C SER A 85 -0.69 -6.05 8.96
N LEU A 86 -0.99 -5.34 7.87
CA LEU A 86 -1.40 -3.94 7.90
C LEU A 86 -2.91 -3.75 8.14
N ARG A 87 -3.69 -4.84 8.22
CA ARG A 87 -5.12 -4.74 8.55
C ARG A 87 -5.32 -4.28 9.99
N ASN A 88 -6.43 -3.59 10.23
CA ASN A 88 -6.89 -3.18 11.55
C ASN A 88 -5.85 -2.37 12.36
N MET A 89 -5.00 -1.57 11.69
CA MET A 89 -3.96 -0.79 12.37
C MET A 89 -4.54 0.27 13.31
N ASN A 90 -5.65 0.92 12.93
CA ASN A 90 -6.29 1.90 13.79
C ASN A 90 -6.91 1.23 15.03
N LYS A 91 -7.54 0.06 14.85
CA LYS A 91 -8.09 -0.73 15.98
C LYS A 91 -6.99 -1.15 16.97
N ARG A 92 -5.78 -1.42 16.45
CA ARG A 92 -4.57 -1.70 17.25
C ARG A 92 -3.87 -0.44 17.79
N LYS A 93 -4.40 0.76 17.52
CA LYS A 93 -3.84 2.06 17.93
C LYS A 93 -2.39 2.26 17.44
N VAL A 94 -2.09 1.77 16.24
CA VAL A 94 -0.79 1.97 15.60
C VAL A 94 -0.70 3.41 15.09
N ASP A 95 0.37 4.11 15.46
CA ASP A 95 0.72 5.40 14.87
C ASP A 95 1.34 5.18 13.48
N ILE A 96 0.50 5.26 12.45
CA ILE A 96 0.88 5.00 11.05
C ILE A 96 1.93 6.00 10.58
N SER A 97 1.79 7.28 10.91
CA SER A 97 2.73 8.33 10.52
C SER A 97 4.13 8.06 11.09
N LYS A 98 4.20 7.71 12.38
CA LYS A 98 5.44 7.32 13.04
C LYS A 98 6.03 6.04 12.45
N ALA A 99 5.20 5.05 12.14
CA ALA A 99 5.66 3.80 11.53
C ALA A 99 6.29 4.03 10.15
N LEU A 100 5.63 4.80 9.27
CA LEU A 100 6.15 5.15 7.94
C LEU A 100 7.48 5.90 8.01
N LYS A 101 7.57 6.92 8.87
CA LYS A 101 8.83 7.66 9.12
C LYS A 101 9.94 6.75 9.63
N GLY A 102 9.61 5.80 10.51
CA GLY A 102 10.56 4.80 11.00
C GLY A 102 11.07 3.87 9.89
N LYS A 103 10.23 3.53 8.90
CA LYS A 103 10.64 2.73 7.74
C LYS A 103 11.61 3.50 6.84
N LEU A 104 11.32 4.77 6.56
CA LEU A 104 12.23 5.64 5.80
C LEU A 104 13.59 5.80 6.49
N ALA A 105 13.59 6.09 7.79
CA ALA A 105 14.82 6.19 8.57
C ALA A 105 15.60 4.85 8.63
N THR A 106 14.95 3.71 8.39
CA THR A 106 15.62 2.41 8.27
C THR A 106 16.19 2.20 6.88
N ALA A 107 15.47 2.59 5.83
CA ALA A 107 15.91 2.52 4.44
C ALA A 107 17.19 3.34 4.18
N GLU A 108 17.36 4.46 4.88
CA GLU A 108 18.54 5.33 4.77
C GLU A 108 19.80 4.78 5.47
N LYS A 109 19.68 3.73 6.29
CA LYS A 109 20.84 3.21 7.04
C LYS A 109 21.75 2.35 6.17
N PRO A 110 23.08 2.45 6.36
CA PRO A 110 24.02 1.46 5.83
C PRO A 110 23.64 0.04 6.29
N GLY A 111 23.62 -0.92 5.36
CA GLY A 111 23.25 -2.30 5.66
C GLY A 111 21.73 -2.59 5.71
N ALA A 112 20.88 -1.64 5.29
CA ALA A 112 19.47 -1.91 5.04
C ALA A 112 19.30 -2.92 3.88
N PRO A 113 18.29 -3.79 3.88
CA PRO A 113 18.00 -4.68 2.74
C PRO A 113 17.75 -3.90 1.45
N LYS A 114 18.08 -4.49 0.29
CA LYS A 114 17.88 -3.85 -1.02
C LYS A 114 16.43 -3.39 -1.23
N ASP A 115 15.46 -4.18 -0.80
CA ASP A 115 14.03 -3.85 -0.91
C ASP A 115 13.61 -2.67 -0.04
N TYR A 116 14.37 -2.37 1.03
CA TYR A 116 14.18 -1.14 1.81
C TYR A 116 14.89 0.04 1.17
N GLN A 117 16.09 -0.17 0.63
CA GLN A 117 16.85 0.88 -0.06
C GLN A 117 16.17 1.37 -1.35
N SER A 118 15.29 0.58 -1.96
CA SER A 118 14.50 0.98 -3.12
C SER A 118 13.33 1.90 -2.77
N ILE A 119 12.99 2.06 -1.48
CA ILE A 119 11.91 2.94 -1.03
C ILE A 119 12.33 4.40 -1.25
N LYS A 120 11.49 5.13 -1.98
CA LYS A 120 11.63 6.56 -2.25
C LYS A 120 10.26 7.19 -2.07
N LEU A 121 10.09 7.92 -0.97
CA LEU A 121 8.84 8.56 -0.62
C LEU A 121 9.11 10.00 -0.22
N ASP A 122 8.35 10.92 -0.79
CA ASP A 122 8.31 12.30 -0.34
C ASP A 122 7.21 12.55 0.71
N LYS A 123 6.96 13.82 1.03
CA LYS A 123 5.95 14.21 2.03
C LYS A 123 4.52 13.93 1.56
N ASP A 124 4.25 14.07 0.27
CA ASP A 124 2.92 13.85 -0.30
C ASP A 124 2.65 12.35 -0.35
N ASP A 125 3.64 11.55 -0.76
CA ASP A 125 3.59 10.09 -0.69
C ASP A 125 3.27 9.57 0.72
N LEU A 126 3.89 10.13 1.75
CA LEU A 126 3.61 9.78 3.14
C LEU A 126 2.16 10.11 3.53
N THR A 127 1.64 11.24 3.08
CA THR A 127 0.26 11.67 3.33
C THR A 127 -0.73 10.72 2.64
N HIS A 128 -0.46 10.39 1.38
CA HIS A 128 -1.24 9.45 0.57
C HIS A 128 -1.26 8.05 1.19
N LEU A 129 -0.08 7.51 1.54
CA LEU A 129 0.06 6.20 2.18
C LEU A 129 -0.69 6.14 3.51
N GLU A 130 -0.57 7.17 4.35
CA GLU A 130 -1.30 7.24 5.61
C GLU A 130 -2.82 7.21 5.38
N ALA A 131 -3.32 7.95 4.39
CA ALA A 131 -4.74 7.94 4.03
C ALA A 131 -5.21 6.55 3.58
N PHE A 132 -4.43 5.87 2.74
CA PHE A 132 -4.72 4.50 2.29
C PHE A 132 -4.72 3.49 3.45
N LEU A 133 -3.67 3.49 4.27
CA LEU A 133 -3.49 2.53 5.36
C LEU A 133 -4.59 2.64 6.43
N LYS A 134 -5.17 3.82 6.63
CA LYS A 134 -6.33 4.02 7.52
C LYS A 134 -7.60 3.33 7.03
N LEU A 135 -7.70 2.96 5.75
CA LEU A 135 -8.85 2.26 5.18
C LEU A 135 -8.78 0.74 5.36
N LEU A 136 -7.68 0.20 5.87
CA LEU A 136 -7.48 -1.25 6.01
C LEU A 136 -8.09 -1.83 7.30
N ASP A 137 -8.99 -1.11 7.95
CA ASP A 137 -9.81 -1.66 9.03
C ASP A 137 -10.92 -2.54 8.45
N ASP A 138 -11.05 -3.76 8.97
CA ASP A 138 -12.11 -4.66 8.52
C ASP A 138 -13.49 -4.08 8.89
N VAL A 139 -14.42 -4.23 7.95
CA VAL A 139 -15.81 -3.82 8.10
C VAL A 139 -16.67 -5.05 8.36
N GLU A 140 -17.63 -4.94 9.27
CA GLU A 140 -18.58 -6.03 9.53
C GLU A 140 -19.38 -6.36 8.26
N ASP A 141 -19.65 -7.65 8.02
CA ASP A 141 -20.34 -8.13 6.81
C ASP A 141 -21.65 -7.38 6.52
N LYS A 142 -22.42 -7.06 7.58
CA LYS A 142 -23.69 -6.33 7.47
C LYS A 142 -23.54 -4.94 6.84
N ASN A 143 -22.35 -4.34 6.95
CA ASN A 143 -22.02 -3.02 6.44
C ASN A 143 -21.27 -3.07 5.09
N PHE A 144 -20.85 -4.26 4.61
CA PHE A 144 -20.08 -4.40 3.37
C PHE A 144 -20.87 -3.92 2.14
N ARG A 145 -22.16 -4.27 2.07
CA ARG A 145 -23.04 -3.86 0.97
C ARG A 145 -23.11 -2.34 0.82
N ASP A 146 -23.12 -1.61 1.93
CA ASP A 146 -23.18 -0.15 1.92
C ASP A 146 -21.91 0.49 1.36
N LEU A 147 -20.74 -0.16 1.53
CA LEU A 147 -19.48 0.32 0.95
C LEU A 147 -19.52 0.32 -0.58
N ILE A 148 -20.21 -0.66 -1.17
CA ILE A 148 -20.36 -0.80 -2.62
C ILE A 148 -21.40 0.19 -3.15
N ILE A 149 -22.57 0.28 -2.51
CA ILE A 149 -23.66 1.15 -2.95
C ILE A 149 -23.26 2.63 -2.88
N GLN A 150 -22.48 3.00 -1.86
CA GLN A 150 -22.08 4.39 -1.63
C GLN A 150 -20.73 4.74 -2.28
N ALA A 151 -20.21 3.85 -3.15
CA ALA A 151 -19.00 4.11 -3.90
C ALA A 151 -19.17 5.31 -4.84
N LYS A 152 -18.15 6.15 -4.94
CA LYS A 152 -18.15 7.35 -5.77
C LYS A 152 -17.17 7.19 -6.93
N VAL A 153 -17.53 7.72 -8.09
CA VAL A 153 -16.58 7.80 -9.21
C VAL A 153 -15.57 8.89 -8.90
N LEU A 154 -14.28 8.57 -8.98
CA LEU A 154 -13.20 9.53 -8.94
C LEU A 154 -13.10 10.21 -10.30
N ASP A 155 -13.18 11.53 -10.33
CA ASP A 155 -12.82 12.30 -11.50
C ASP A 155 -11.29 12.32 -11.66
N THR A 156 -10.82 11.63 -12.69
CA THR A 156 -9.39 11.50 -13.03
C THR A 156 -8.96 12.51 -14.10
N SER A 157 -9.86 13.39 -14.56
CA SER A 157 -9.53 14.42 -15.56
C SER A 157 -8.72 15.59 -14.99
N GLN A 158 -8.73 15.75 -13.66
CA GLN A 158 -7.95 16.76 -12.95
C GLN A 158 -6.67 16.12 -12.42
N ASN A 159 -5.62 16.18 -13.24
CA ASN A 159 -4.26 15.80 -12.84
C ASN A 159 -3.56 16.96 -12.14
#